data_AF-A0A942CRA1-F1
#
_entry.id   AF-A0A942CRA1-F1
#
_cell.length_a   1.000
_cell.length_b   1.000
_cell.length_c   1.000
_cell.angle_alpha   90.00
_cell.angle_beta   90.00
_cell.angle_gamma   90.00
#
_symmetry.space_group_name_H-M   'P 1'
#
loop_
_entity.id
_entity.type
_entity.pdbx_description
1 polymer ?
#
loop_
_entity_poly.entity_id
_entity_poly.type
_entity_poly.pdbx_seq_one_letter_code
_entity_poly.pdbx_strand_id
1 'polypeptide(L)'
;MFKFVWRTTNALLVLCLAGMVYSAGWEYSVRQYLQGFSDAVVPAYATPEQKVEAILSWMRSGPPRAVAINPDALSQRDPETTLNYKQLLSVCGTATNAFLNLARSSGLSVRRLLLLTPERTTKHVVAEVLLNENWVIVDPTYRIMMRDKQGRMLNRHDLQNPVLFEEAISAVSNYPAVYDYATFAHVRIARLPLQGLHVRALLDKIYAGWDEVIDWSLLLERESFFVLCVFIAGSSFLLFLRELMAWFADRRLKIPRFHLRAHFARAGAAFFGAPEIKQ
;
A
#
# COMPACT_ATOMS: atom_id res chain seq x y z
N MET A 1 23.31 30.15 11.85
CA MET A 1 22.03 29.41 11.81
C MET A 1 21.50 29.20 10.38
N PHE A 2 21.11 30.24 9.62
CA PHE A 2 20.51 30.08 8.28
C PHE A 2 21.32 29.21 7.30
N LYS A 3 22.63 29.48 7.14
CA LYS A 3 23.51 28.70 6.25
C LYS A 3 23.58 27.20 6.62
N PHE A 4 23.51 26.89 7.91
CA PHE A 4 23.51 25.51 8.39
C PHE A 4 22.20 24.82 7.98
N VAL A 5 21.05 25.42 8.33
CA VAL A 5 19.74 24.89 7.95
C VAL A 5 19.62 24.70 6.43
N TRP A 6 20.09 25.69 5.65
CA TRP A 6 20.06 25.61 4.19
C TRP A 6 20.87 24.43 3.65
N ARG A 7 22.09 24.23 4.16
CA ARG A 7 22.95 23.09 3.76
C ARG A 7 22.32 21.76 4.17
N THR A 8 21.79 21.67 5.38
CA THR A 8 21.11 20.47 5.89
C THR A 8 19.89 20.12 5.04
N THR A 9 19.03 21.11 4.72
CA THR A 9 17.86 20.90 3.84
C THR A 9 18.28 20.39 2.46
N ASN A 10 19.33 20.95 1.86
CA ASN A 10 19.81 20.49 0.55
C ASN A 10 20.43 19.09 0.63
N ALA A 11 21.21 18.78 1.67
CA ALA A 11 21.79 17.45 1.87
C ALA A 11 20.69 16.39 2.06
N LEU A 12 19.70 16.66 2.92
CA LEU A 12 18.54 15.79 3.11
C LEU A 12 17.73 15.65 1.82
N LEU A 13 17.58 16.72 1.03
CA LEU A 13 16.87 16.66 -0.24
C LEU A 13 17.57 15.72 -1.23
N VAL A 14 18.90 15.79 -1.34
CA VAL A 14 19.68 14.87 -2.17
C VAL A 14 19.49 13.42 -1.71
N LEU A 15 19.55 13.17 -0.40
CA LEU A 15 19.30 11.84 0.17
C LEU A 15 17.88 11.35 -0.13
N CYS A 16 16.87 12.20 0.02
CA CYS A 16 15.49 11.84 -0.29
C CYS A 16 15.29 11.54 -1.78
N LEU A 17 15.91 12.31 -2.68
CA LEU A 17 15.84 12.06 -4.12
C LEU A 17 16.55 10.75 -4.50
N ALA A 18 17.72 10.46 -3.93
CA ALA A 18 18.41 9.19 -4.14
C ALA A 18 17.58 8.01 -3.62
N GLY A 19 17.01 8.14 -2.41
CA GLY A 19 16.09 7.16 -1.84
C GLY A 19 14.83 6.95 -2.68
N MET A 20 14.29 8.01 -3.28
CA MET A 20 13.17 7.93 -4.23
C MET A 20 13.51 7.11 -5.46
N VAL A 21 14.68 7.32 -6.08
CA VAL A 21 15.13 6.53 -7.24
C VAL A 21 15.30 5.06 -6.86
N TYR A 22 15.96 4.79 -5.73
CA TYR A 22 16.16 3.43 -5.24
C TYR A 22 14.83 2.72 -4.97
N SER A 23 13.92 3.34 -4.22
CA SER A 23 12.61 2.77 -3.89
C SER A 23 11.70 2.62 -5.10
N ALA A 24 11.81 3.50 -6.10
CA ALA A 24 11.11 3.33 -7.38
C ALA A 24 11.60 2.07 -8.13
N GLY A 25 12.91 1.84 -8.17
CA GLY A 25 13.50 0.62 -8.74
C GLY A 25 13.08 -0.64 -7.96
N TRP A 26 13.07 -0.58 -6.63
CA TRP A 26 12.60 -1.68 -5.79
C TRP A 26 11.12 -2.00 -6.02
N GLU A 27 10.23 -0.98 -6.00
CA GLU A 27 8.80 -1.17 -6.29
C GLU A 27 8.57 -1.71 -7.70
N TYR A 28 9.33 -1.25 -8.69
CA TYR A 28 9.26 -1.77 -10.05
C TYR A 28 9.60 -3.27 -10.09
N SER A 29 10.68 -3.68 -9.42
CA SER A 29 11.08 -5.09 -9.31
C SER A 29 9.99 -5.94 -8.66
N VAL A 30 9.44 -5.47 -7.53
CA VAL A 30 8.34 -6.17 -6.83
C VAL A 30 7.09 -6.28 -7.71
N ARG A 31 6.75 -5.25 -8.49
CA ARG A 31 5.64 -5.30 -9.44
C ARG A 31 5.86 -6.33 -10.54
N GLN A 32 7.06 -6.38 -11.13
CA GLN A 32 7.39 -7.36 -12.16
C GLN A 32 7.33 -8.79 -11.61
N TYR A 33 7.88 -9.01 -10.40
CA TYR A 33 7.76 -10.29 -9.70
C TYR A 33 6.30 -10.70 -9.52
N LEU A 34 5.47 -9.82 -8.96
CA LEU A 34 4.06 -10.09 -8.71
C LEU A 34 3.24 -10.27 -9.98
N GLN A 35 3.59 -9.58 -11.07
CA GLN A 35 2.95 -9.76 -12.36
C GLN A 35 3.26 -11.16 -12.92
N GLY A 36 4.54 -11.54 -12.98
CA GLY A 36 4.91 -12.88 -13.45
C GLY A 36 4.33 -14.00 -12.57
N PHE A 37 4.30 -13.80 -11.25
CA PHE A 37 3.66 -14.76 -10.33
C PHE A 37 2.15 -14.84 -10.55
N SER A 38 1.49 -13.70 -10.71
CA SER A 38 0.05 -13.64 -10.99
C SER A 38 -0.30 -14.31 -12.32
N ASP A 39 0.49 -14.08 -13.38
CA ASP A 39 0.26 -14.67 -14.70
C ASP A 39 0.40 -16.20 -14.69
N ALA A 40 1.22 -16.75 -13.78
CA ALA A 40 1.35 -18.18 -13.58
C ALA A 40 0.18 -18.82 -12.81
N VAL A 41 -0.52 -18.04 -11.99
CA VAL A 41 -1.62 -18.50 -11.12
C VAL A 41 -2.99 -18.24 -11.75
N VAL A 42 -3.15 -17.11 -12.42
CA VAL A 42 -4.44 -16.56 -12.85
C VAL A 42 -4.53 -16.63 -14.38
N PRO A 43 -5.53 -17.32 -14.94
CA PRO A 43 -5.72 -17.35 -16.39
C PRO A 43 -6.01 -15.95 -16.95
N ALA A 44 -5.32 -15.57 -18.02
CA ALA A 44 -5.39 -14.21 -18.59
C ALA A 44 -6.82 -13.79 -18.99
N TYR A 45 -7.61 -14.72 -19.53
CA TYR A 45 -8.97 -14.48 -20.03
C TYR A 45 -10.08 -14.89 -19.05
N ALA A 46 -9.73 -15.18 -17.79
CA ALA A 46 -10.72 -15.50 -16.78
C ALA A 46 -11.59 -14.28 -16.42
N THR A 47 -12.86 -14.53 -16.12
CA THR A 47 -13.75 -13.53 -15.51
C THR A 47 -13.22 -13.10 -14.13
N PRO A 48 -13.59 -11.91 -13.62
CA PRO A 48 -13.14 -11.45 -12.31
C PRO A 48 -13.38 -12.47 -11.17
N GLU A 49 -14.53 -13.14 -11.19
CA GLU A 49 -14.89 -14.21 -10.26
C GLU A 49 -13.95 -15.42 -10.38
N GLN A 50 -13.73 -15.92 -11.59
CA GLN A 50 -12.78 -17.01 -11.85
C GLN A 50 -11.34 -16.66 -11.46
N LYS A 51 -10.93 -15.39 -11.59
CA LYS A 51 -9.61 -14.92 -11.13
C LYS A 51 -9.50 -15.05 -9.61
N VAL A 52 -10.53 -14.64 -8.86
CA VAL A 52 -10.55 -14.83 -7.40
C VAL A 52 -10.48 -16.31 -7.04
N GLU A 53 -11.28 -17.16 -7.68
CA GLU A 53 -11.29 -18.60 -7.40
C GLU A 53 -9.95 -19.26 -7.74
N ALA A 54 -9.29 -18.86 -8.82
CA ALA A 54 -7.95 -19.33 -9.18
C ALA A 54 -6.93 -18.99 -8.10
N ILE A 55 -6.94 -17.76 -7.57
CA ILE A 55 -6.04 -17.33 -6.49
C ILE A 55 -6.33 -18.14 -5.21
N LEU A 56 -7.59 -18.28 -4.80
CA LEU A 56 -7.97 -19.03 -3.61
C LEU A 56 -7.60 -20.52 -3.73
N SER A 57 -7.78 -21.10 -4.93
CA SER A 57 -7.38 -22.47 -5.25
C SER A 57 -5.87 -22.64 -5.14
N TRP A 58 -5.07 -21.73 -5.71
CA TRP A 58 -3.61 -21.74 -5.56
C TRP A 58 -3.17 -21.58 -4.10
N MET A 59 -3.83 -20.72 -3.33
CA MET A 59 -3.54 -20.58 -1.90
C MET A 59 -3.90 -21.85 -1.09
N ARG A 60 -4.84 -22.67 -1.59
CA ARG A 60 -5.26 -23.94 -0.95
C ARG A 60 -4.34 -25.10 -1.33
N SER A 61 -4.06 -25.27 -2.62
CA SER A 61 -3.42 -26.47 -3.18
C SER A 61 -2.29 -26.16 -4.16
N GLY A 62 -1.71 -24.96 -4.08
CA GLY A 62 -0.53 -24.59 -4.85
C GLY A 62 0.71 -25.46 -4.51
N PRO A 63 1.82 -25.23 -5.21
CA PRO A 63 3.03 -26.03 -5.05
C PRO A 63 3.54 -26.04 -3.59
N PRO A 64 4.34 -27.06 -3.21
CA PRO A 64 4.98 -27.10 -1.91
C PRO A 64 5.73 -25.79 -1.61
N ARG A 65 5.51 -25.25 -0.42
CA ARG A 65 6.08 -23.99 0.05
C ARG A 65 7.13 -24.25 1.11
N ALA A 66 8.09 -23.34 1.22
CA ALA A 66 9.10 -23.41 2.25
C ALA A 66 8.47 -23.31 3.66
N VAL A 67 9.13 -23.94 4.62
CA VAL A 67 8.78 -23.91 6.04
C VAL A 67 9.96 -23.34 6.80
N ALA A 68 9.83 -22.12 7.30
CA ALA A 68 10.86 -21.49 8.12
C ALA A 68 10.98 -22.15 9.50
N ILE A 69 12.19 -22.23 10.04
CA ILE A 69 12.45 -22.68 11.42
C ILE A 69 11.87 -21.68 12.41
N ASN A 70 12.08 -20.38 12.15
CA ASN A 70 11.51 -19.29 12.94
C ASN A 70 10.59 -18.44 12.05
N PRO A 71 9.26 -18.62 12.11
CA PRO A 71 8.31 -17.87 11.29
C PRO A 71 8.25 -16.38 11.68
N ASP A 72 8.60 -16.01 12.91
CA ASP A 72 8.55 -14.63 13.39
C ASP A 72 9.67 -13.77 12.80
N ALA A 73 10.74 -14.40 12.30
CA ALA A 73 11.84 -13.72 11.62
C ALA A 73 11.53 -13.39 10.14
N LEU A 74 10.43 -13.91 9.59
CA LEU A 74 10.06 -13.67 8.20
C LEU A 74 9.50 -12.26 7.99
N SER A 75 9.85 -11.65 6.85
CA SER A 75 9.19 -10.41 6.44
C SER A 75 7.73 -10.68 6.07
N GLN A 76 6.81 -10.19 6.90
CA GLN A 76 5.36 -10.37 6.74
C GLN A 76 4.75 -9.45 5.66
N ARG A 77 5.51 -8.44 5.21
CA ARG A 77 5.06 -7.41 4.26
C ARG A 77 5.73 -7.51 2.90
N ASP A 78 6.79 -8.30 2.80
CA ASP A 78 7.45 -8.60 1.54
C ASP A 78 6.61 -9.62 0.73
N PRO A 79 6.14 -9.26 -0.47
CA PRO A 79 5.32 -10.15 -1.27
C PRO A 79 6.05 -11.43 -1.68
N GLU A 80 7.35 -11.38 -1.91
CA GLU A 80 8.14 -12.57 -2.24
C GLU A 80 8.15 -13.57 -1.07
N THR A 81 8.45 -13.09 0.14
CA THR A 81 8.40 -13.93 1.35
C THR A 81 6.98 -14.47 1.63
N THR A 82 5.95 -13.62 1.56
CA THR A 82 4.58 -14.03 1.90
C THR A 82 4.01 -15.09 0.94
N LEU A 83 4.38 -15.07 -0.34
CA LEU A 83 3.89 -16.04 -1.33
C LEU A 83 4.58 -17.41 -1.26
N ASN A 84 5.83 -17.45 -0.79
CA ASN A 84 6.67 -18.66 -0.81
C ASN A 84 6.70 -19.44 0.51
N TYR A 85 6.23 -18.87 1.62
CA TYR A 85 6.24 -19.54 2.92
C TYR A 85 4.85 -19.98 3.38
N LYS A 86 4.71 -21.26 3.73
CA LYS A 86 3.43 -21.86 4.11
C LYS A 86 2.82 -21.17 5.34
N GLN A 87 3.65 -20.87 6.35
CA GLN A 87 3.18 -20.29 7.62
C GLN A 87 2.57 -18.89 7.45
N LEU A 88 3.03 -18.12 6.45
CA LEU A 88 2.50 -16.78 6.19
C LEU A 88 1.12 -16.83 5.50
N LEU A 89 0.76 -17.95 4.87
CA LEU A 89 -0.59 -18.10 4.30
C LEU A 89 -1.61 -18.68 5.28
N SER A 90 -1.20 -19.09 6.49
CA SER A 90 -2.09 -19.54 7.56
C SER A 90 -2.50 -18.43 8.53
N VAL A 91 -1.81 -17.27 8.50
CA VAL A 91 -2.14 -16.12 9.34
C VAL A 91 -3.01 -15.15 8.55
N CYS A 92 -4.14 -14.71 9.10
CA CYS A 92 -5.17 -13.99 8.36
C CYS A 92 -4.68 -12.69 7.69
N GLY A 93 -3.84 -11.92 8.39
CA GLY A 93 -3.29 -10.66 7.87
C GLY A 93 -2.39 -10.86 6.65
N THR A 94 -1.45 -11.80 6.73
CA THR A 94 -0.47 -12.10 5.68
C THR A 94 -1.09 -12.89 4.53
N ALA A 95 -2.01 -13.82 4.82
CA ALA A 95 -2.81 -14.50 3.79
C ALA A 95 -3.64 -13.51 2.98
N THR A 96 -4.28 -12.55 3.66
CA THR A 96 -5.03 -11.48 2.97
C THR A 96 -4.10 -10.58 2.18
N ASN A 97 -2.93 -10.23 2.69
CA ASN A 97 -1.95 -9.44 1.94
C ASN A 97 -1.50 -10.15 0.65
N ALA A 98 -1.18 -11.44 0.74
CA ALA A 98 -0.81 -12.26 -0.41
C ALA A 98 -1.93 -12.27 -1.47
N PHE A 99 -3.17 -12.48 -1.05
CA PHE A 99 -4.34 -12.42 -1.92
C PHE A 99 -4.48 -11.05 -2.60
N LEU A 100 -4.42 -9.95 -1.84
CA LEU A 100 -4.56 -8.60 -2.38
C LEU A 100 -3.47 -8.27 -3.41
N ASN A 101 -2.23 -8.74 -3.19
CA ASN A 101 -1.15 -8.54 -4.16
C ASN A 101 -1.40 -9.29 -5.48
N LEU A 102 -1.80 -10.57 -5.42
CA LEU A 102 -2.12 -11.34 -6.62
C LEU A 102 -3.38 -10.83 -7.34
N ALA A 103 -4.42 -10.48 -6.59
CA ALA A 103 -5.66 -9.95 -7.14
C ALA A 103 -5.41 -8.61 -7.85
N ARG A 104 -4.64 -7.71 -7.24
CA ARG A 104 -4.28 -6.43 -7.87
C ARG A 104 -3.42 -6.63 -9.11
N SER A 105 -2.45 -7.54 -9.08
CA SER A 105 -1.61 -7.85 -10.25
C SER A 105 -2.38 -8.50 -11.40
N SER A 106 -3.48 -9.20 -11.11
CA SER A 106 -4.40 -9.74 -12.13
C SER A 106 -5.48 -8.76 -12.60
N GLY A 107 -5.39 -7.49 -12.18
CA GLY A 107 -6.29 -6.41 -12.60
C GLY A 107 -7.60 -6.31 -11.82
N LEU A 108 -7.73 -6.98 -10.68
CA LEU A 108 -8.90 -6.87 -9.82
C LEU A 108 -8.82 -5.62 -8.94
N SER A 109 -9.97 -4.95 -8.76
CA SER A 109 -10.12 -3.90 -7.76
C SER A 109 -10.39 -4.54 -6.40
N VAL A 110 -9.43 -4.38 -5.48
CA VAL A 110 -9.46 -5.04 -4.17
C VAL A 110 -9.08 -4.07 -3.06
N ARG A 111 -9.65 -4.29 -1.87
CA ARG A 111 -9.28 -3.58 -0.65
C ARG A 111 -9.35 -4.50 0.55
N ARG A 112 -8.64 -4.14 1.63
CA ARG A 112 -8.67 -4.89 2.88
C ARG A 112 -9.86 -4.46 3.74
N LEU A 113 -10.46 -5.43 4.44
CA LEU A 113 -11.39 -5.19 5.53
C LEU A 113 -10.87 -5.84 6.83
N LEU A 114 -10.77 -5.04 7.90
CA LEU A 114 -10.42 -5.50 9.24
C LEU A 114 -11.71 -5.71 10.02
N LEU A 115 -11.91 -6.91 10.57
CA LEU A 115 -12.97 -7.17 11.53
C LEU A 115 -12.44 -6.84 12.93
N LEU A 116 -13.22 -6.09 13.69
CA LEU A 116 -12.79 -5.54 14.97
C LEU A 116 -13.58 -6.16 16.13
N THR A 117 -12.93 -6.26 17.28
CA THR A 117 -13.58 -6.49 18.58
C THR A 117 -14.30 -5.21 19.05
N PRO A 118 -15.18 -5.31 20.06
CA PRO A 118 -15.74 -4.12 20.72
C PRO A 118 -14.67 -3.13 21.22
N GLU A 119 -13.51 -3.65 21.65
CA GLU A 119 -12.35 -2.85 22.08
C GLU A 119 -11.54 -2.26 20.90
N ARG A 120 -12.02 -2.40 19.67
CA ARG A 120 -11.40 -1.94 18.42
C ARG A 120 -10.04 -2.58 18.12
N THR A 121 -9.79 -3.78 18.65
CA THR A 121 -8.64 -4.61 18.25
C THR A 121 -9.01 -5.47 17.04
N THR A 122 -8.08 -5.71 16.14
CA THR A 122 -8.35 -6.55 14.96
C THR A 122 -8.45 -8.02 15.37
N LYS A 123 -9.62 -8.62 15.18
CA LYS A 123 -9.85 -10.06 15.41
C LYS A 123 -9.63 -10.90 14.15
N HIS A 124 -9.94 -10.34 12.98
CA HIS A 124 -9.75 -11.03 11.70
C HIS A 124 -9.51 -10.04 10.56
N VAL A 125 -8.97 -10.54 9.46
CA VAL A 125 -8.68 -9.75 8.25
C VAL A 125 -9.20 -10.51 7.03
N VAL A 126 -10.02 -9.82 6.24
CA VAL A 126 -10.61 -10.32 4.99
C VAL A 126 -10.37 -9.33 3.85
N ALA A 127 -10.71 -9.72 2.63
CA ALA A 127 -10.64 -8.88 1.44
C ALA A 127 -12.04 -8.53 0.93
N GLU A 128 -12.19 -7.33 0.40
CA GLU A 128 -13.30 -6.95 -0.45
C GLU A 128 -12.81 -6.87 -1.89
N VAL A 129 -13.53 -7.51 -2.81
CA VAL A 129 -13.23 -7.52 -4.24
C VAL A 129 -14.42 -6.95 -4.99
N LEU A 130 -14.19 -5.97 -5.85
CA LEU A 130 -15.24 -5.40 -6.68
C LEU A 130 -15.56 -6.35 -7.83
N LEU A 131 -16.73 -7.00 -7.75
CA LEU A 131 -17.26 -7.93 -8.74
C LEU A 131 -18.66 -7.47 -9.13
N ASN A 132 -18.91 -7.27 -10.44
CA ASN A 132 -20.22 -6.82 -10.94
C ASN A 132 -20.77 -5.61 -10.16
N GLU A 133 -19.94 -4.57 -10.01
CA GLU A 133 -20.25 -3.33 -9.27
C GLU A 133 -20.49 -3.49 -7.76
N ASN A 134 -20.30 -4.69 -7.20
CA ASN A 134 -20.50 -4.98 -5.78
C ASN A 134 -19.20 -5.38 -5.09
N TRP A 135 -18.98 -4.87 -3.87
CA TRP A 135 -17.85 -5.27 -3.04
C TRP A 135 -18.15 -6.60 -2.35
N VAL A 136 -17.69 -7.68 -2.96
CA VAL A 136 -17.87 -9.06 -2.49
C VAL A 136 -16.80 -9.40 -1.45
N ILE A 137 -17.22 -10.08 -0.40
CA ILE A 137 -16.31 -10.51 0.66
C ILE A 137 -15.61 -11.80 0.27
N VAL A 138 -14.29 -11.78 0.36
CA VAL A 138 -13.41 -12.92 0.19
C VAL A 138 -12.64 -13.10 1.48
N ASP A 139 -12.57 -14.33 1.99
CA ASP A 139 -11.72 -14.68 3.12
C ASP A 139 -10.56 -15.55 2.63
N PRO A 140 -9.39 -14.92 2.38
CA PRO A 140 -8.23 -15.64 1.93
C PRO A 140 -7.77 -16.67 2.94
N THR A 141 -7.95 -16.47 4.26
CA THR A 141 -7.50 -17.41 5.29
C THR A 141 -8.18 -18.76 5.15
N TYR A 142 -9.49 -18.74 4.94
CA TYR A 142 -10.32 -19.94 4.77
C TYR A 142 -10.47 -20.36 3.30
N ARG A 143 -9.88 -19.60 2.37
CA ARG A 143 -9.87 -19.91 0.93
C ARG A 143 -11.29 -19.91 0.35
N ILE A 144 -12.11 -18.96 0.75
CA ILE A 144 -13.52 -18.87 0.36
C ILE A 144 -13.87 -17.48 -0.16
N MET A 145 -14.81 -17.46 -1.11
CA MET A 145 -15.59 -16.28 -1.45
C MET A 145 -16.95 -16.44 -0.76
N MET A 146 -17.42 -15.42 -0.05
CA MET A 146 -18.66 -15.51 0.72
C MET A 146 -19.87 -15.54 -0.21
N ARG A 147 -20.70 -16.57 -0.04
CA ARG A 147 -21.94 -16.78 -0.81
C ARG A 147 -23.05 -17.24 0.13
N ASP A 148 -24.30 -16.95 -0.22
CA ASP A 148 -25.46 -17.58 0.42
C ASP A 148 -25.69 -19.01 -0.13
N LYS A 149 -26.70 -19.72 0.40
CA LYS A 149 -27.06 -21.07 -0.07
C LYS A 149 -27.47 -21.11 -1.54
N GLN A 150 -27.93 -19.99 -2.10
CA GLN A 150 -28.31 -19.90 -3.50
C GLN A 150 -27.10 -19.59 -4.40
N GLY A 151 -25.91 -19.41 -3.82
CA GLY A 151 -24.68 -19.13 -4.55
C GLY A 151 -24.47 -17.65 -4.88
N ARG A 152 -25.35 -16.75 -4.40
CA ARG A 152 -25.21 -15.31 -4.59
C ARG A 152 -24.07 -14.80 -3.73
N MET A 153 -23.19 -14.02 -4.35
CA MET A 153 -22.05 -13.39 -3.69
C MET A 153 -22.52 -12.37 -2.64
N LEU A 154 -21.91 -12.42 -1.47
CA LEU A 154 -22.30 -11.59 -0.33
C LEU A 154 -21.33 -10.41 -0.15
N ASN A 155 -21.89 -9.24 0.09
CA ASN A 155 -21.14 -8.06 0.46
C ASN A 155 -21.07 -7.92 1.99
N ARG A 156 -20.31 -6.93 2.46
CA ARG A 156 -20.17 -6.62 3.88
C ARG A 156 -21.51 -6.38 4.57
N HIS A 157 -22.44 -5.66 3.92
CA HIS A 157 -23.74 -5.32 4.50
C HIS A 157 -24.64 -6.56 4.65
N ASP A 158 -24.62 -7.47 3.68
CA ASP A 158 -25.31 -8.76 3.79
C ASP A 158 -24.81 -9.54 5.02
N LEU A 159 -23.49 -9.58 5.23
CA LEU A 159 -22.85 -10.31 6.34
C LEU A 159 -23.00 -9.65 7.71
N GLN A 160 -23.56 -8.43 7.79
CA GLN A 160 -23.98 -7.85 9.07
C GLN A 160 -25.23 -8.53 9.61
N ASN A 161 -26.02 -9.18 8.75
CA ASN A 161 -27.12 -10.03 9.19
C ASN A 161 -26.54 -11.36 9.72
N PRO A 162 -26.67 -11.66 11.03
CA PRO A 162 -26.08 -12.87 11.60
C PRO A 162 -26.61 -14.16 10.95
N VAL A 163 -27.85 -14.17 10.46
CA VAL A 163 -28.44 -15.34 9.79
C VAL A 163 -27.75 -15.62 8.46
N LEU A 164 -27.51 -14.58 7.66
CA LEU A 164 -26.80 -14.74 6.37
C LEU A 164 -25.32 -15.07 6.59
N PHE A 165 -24.71 -14.52 7.64
CA PHE A 165 -23.34 -14.83 7.99
C PHE A 165 -23.18 -16.29 8.43
N GLU A 166 -24.00 -16.78 9.36
CA GLU A 166 -24.00 -18.18 9.80
C GLU A 166 -24.23 -19.13 8.62
N GLU A 167 -25.15 -18.78 7.72
CA GLU A 167 -25.40 -19.51 6.49
C GLU A 167 -24.16 -19.58 5.58
N ALA A 168 -23.48 -18.45 5.38
CA ALA A 168 -22.30 -18.38 4.52
C ALA A 168 -21.12 -19.20 5.07
N ILE A 169 -20.99 -19.30 6.40
CA ILE A 169 -19.89 -20.02 7.04
C ILE A 169 -20.22 -21.47 7.40
N SER A 170 -21.47 -21.93 7.26
CA SER A 170 -21.88 -23.26 7.75
C SER A 170 -21.14 -24.42 7.09
N ALA A 171 -20.67 -24.23 5.85
CA ALA A 171 -19.89 -25.23 5.11
C ALA A 171 -18.38 -25.16 5.41
N VAL A 172 -17.93 -24.19 6.19
CA VAL A 172 -16.51 -23.93 6.45
C VAL A 172 -16.12 -24.54 7.78
N SER A 173 -15.27 -25.57 7.72
CA SER A 173 -14.78 -26.24 8.92
C SER A 173 -13.97 -25.30 9.80
N ASN A 174 -14.27 -25.27 11.10
CA ASN A 174 -13.57 -24.50 12.12
C ASN A 174 -13.55 -22.97 11.88
N TYR A 175 -14.60 -22.39 11.28
CA TYR A 175 -14.75 -20.94 11.23
C TYR A 175 -15.08 -20.38 12.63
N PRO A 176 -14.28 -19.47 13.21
CA PRO A 176 -14.48 -18.99 14.57
C PRO A 176 -15.77 -18.17 14.70
N ALA A 177 -16.64 -18.56 15.63
CA ALA A 177 -17.90 -17.86 15.91
C ALA A 177 -17.71 -16.43 16.47
N VAL A 178 -16.50 -16.09 16.92
CA VAL A 178 -16.15 -14.73 17.38
C VAL A 178 -16.03 -13.73 16.22
N TYR A 179 -15.90 -14.20 14.98
CA TYR A 179 -15.85 -13.34 13.81
C TYR A 179 -17.27 -12.89 13.45
N ASP A 180 -17.43 -11.59 13.22
CA ASP A 180 -18.67 -10.97 12.76
C ASP A 180 -18.31 -9.68 11.99
N TYR A 181 -19.30 -9.12 11.29
CA TYR A 181 -19.16 -7.88 10.52
C TYR A 181 -19.78 -6.67 11.23
N ALA A 182 -20.02 -6.77 12.54
CA ALA A 182 -20.68 -5.72 13.31
C ALA A 182 -19.80 -4.45 13.42
N THR A 183 -18.49 -4.63 13.64
CA THR A 183 -17.52 -3.54 13.69
C THR A 183 -16.35 -3.83 12.76
N PHE A 184 -16.02 -2.87 11.89
CA PHE A 184 -14.98 -3.02 10.90
C PHE A 184 -14.17 -1.73 10.68
N ALA A 185 -13.04 -1.86 9.98
CA ALA A 185 -12.27 -0.73 9.44
C ALA A 185 -11.44 -1.17 8.23
N HIS A 186 -11.17 -0.27 7.29
CA HIS A 186 -10.22 -0.56 6.20
C HIS A 186 -8.77 -0.26 6.59
N VAL A 187 -8.58 0.62 7.58
CA VAL A 187 -7.27 1.12 7.99
C VAL A 187 -7.02 0.91 9.48
N ARG A 188 -5.88 0.30 9.80
CA ARG A 188 -5.38 0.24 11.18
C ARG A 188 -4.48 1.44 11.49
N ILE A 189 -5.07 2.60 11.79
CA ILE A 189 -4.31 3.81 12.20
C ILE A 189 -3.45 3.53 13.44
N ALA A 190 -3.89 2.62 14.31
CA ALA A 190 -3.17 2.21 15.52
C ALA A 190 -1.75 1.65 15.28
N ARG A 191 -1.38 1.28 14.05
CA ARG A 191 -0.01 0.85 13.71
C ARG A 191 0.87 1.97 13.18
N LEU A 192 0.30 3.14 12.87
CA LEU A 192 1.09 4.35 12.63
C LEU A 192 1.54 4.88 14.01
N PRO A 193 2.77 5.41 14.15
CA PRO A 193 3.28 5.98 15.40
C PRO A 193 2.60 7.33 15.76
N LEU A 194 1.28 7.41 15.59
CA LEU A 194 0.41 8.56 15.79
C LEU A 194 -0.73 8.25 16.76
N GLN A 195 -0.62 7.12 17.49
CA GLN A 195 -1.70 6.52 18.28
C GLN A 195 -2.22 7.40 19.45
N GLY A 196 -1.61 8.56 19.71
CA GLY A 196 -2.10 9.58 20.66
C GLY A 196 -2.66 10.86 20.06
N LEU A 197 -2.56 11.07 18.74
CA LEU A 197 -2.89 12.35 18.09
C LEU A 197 -4.36 12.47 17.65
N HIS A 198 -5.22 11.53 18.03
CA HIS A 198 -6.64 11.49 17.65
C HIS A 198 -6.87 11.66 16.13
N VAL A 199 -5.89 11.26 15.31
CA VAL A 199 -5.88 11.46 13.85
C VAL A 199 -7.13 10.89 13.21
N ARG A 200 -7.59 9.72 13.67
CA ARG A 200 -8.83 9.11 13.19
C ARG A 200 -10.04 10.02 13.42
N ALA A 201 -10.22 10.53 14.63
CA ALA A 201 -11.34 11.41 14.96
C ALA A 201 -11.29 12.72 14.16
N LEU A 202 -10.10 13.25 13.89
CA LEU A 202 -9.92 14.42 13.05
C LEU A 202 -10.27 14.13 11.58
N LEU A 203 -9.80 13.01 11.03
CA LEU A 203 -10.10 12.60 9.66
C LEU A 203 -11.59 12.29 9.49
N ASP A 204 -12.20 11.56 10.43
CA ASP A 204 -13.63 11.26 10.44
C ASP A 204 -14.48 12.55 10.51
N LYS A 205 -13.97 13.60 11.17
CA LYS A 205 -14.61 14.93 11.22
C LYS A 205 -14.44 15.73 9.91
N ILE A 206 -13.28 15.65 9.28
CA ILE A 206 -13.01 16.39 8.03
C ILE A 206 -13.72 15.73 6.85
N TYR A 207 -13.70 14.40 6.79
CA TYR A 207 -14.29 13.62 5.71
C TYR A 207 -14.70 12.24 6.21
N ALA A 208 -15.97 12.09 6.59
CA ALA A 208 -16.52 10.80 7.00
C ALA A 208 -16.42 9.78 5.86
N GLY A 209 -15.92 8.57 6.15
CA GLY A 209 -15.70 7.52 5.14
C GLY A 209 -14.41 7.66 4.34
N TRP A 210 -13.47 8.52 4.74
CA TRP A 210 -12.15 8.65 4.09
C TRP A 210 -11.38 7.33 3.96
N ASP A 211 -11.61 6.37 4.86
CA ASP A 211 -10.97 5.07 4.87
C ASP A 211 -11.51 4.13 3.79
N GLU A 212 -12.73 4.37 3.30
CA GLU A 212 -13.33 3.59 2.20
C GLU A 212 -12.95 4.11 0.81
N VAL A 213 -12.62 5.40 0.70
CA VAL A 213 -12.39 6.09 -0.59
C VAL A 213 -11.00 5.83 -1.16
N ILE A 214 -10.02 5.60 -0.29
CA ILE A 214 -8.62 5.37 -0.70
C ILE A 214 -8.27 3.91 -0.44
N ASP A 215 -7.67 3.23 -1.42
CA ASP A 215 -7.09 1.91 -1.20
C ASP A 215 -5.79 2.01 -0.40
N TRP A 216 -5.93 2.07 0.92
CA TRP A 216 -4.82 2.11 1.87
C TRP A 216 -4.00 0.81 1.90
N SER A 217 -4.52 -0.29 1.37
CA SER A 217 -3.87 -1.59 1.50
C SER A 217 -2.54 -1.62 0.75
N LEU A 218 -2.44 -0.97 -0.41
CA LEU A 218 -1.17 -0.89 -1.14
C LEU A 218 -0.11 -0.13 -0.32
N LEU A 219 -0.47 1.02 0.25
CA LEU A 219 0.41 1.85 1.07
C LEU A 219 0.84 1.16 2.37
N LEU A 220 -0.09 0.46 3.03
CA LEU A 220 0.15 -0.11 4.34
C LEU A 220 0.73 -1.51 4.32
N GLU A 221 0.73 -2.19 3.18
CA GLU A 221 1.20 -3.57 3.13
C GLU A 221 2.42 -3.75 2.28
N ARG A 222 2.51 -3.06 1.15
CA ARG A 222 3.68 -3.17 0.28
C ARG A 222 4.77 -2.23 0.78
N GLU A 223 5.79 -2.81 1.38
CA GLU A 223 6.89 -2.06 1.99
C GLU A 223 7.62 -1.16 0.98
N SER A 224 7.92 -1.68 -0.21
CA SER A 224 8.54 -0.91 -1.30
C SER A 224 7.73 0.33 -1.68
N PHE A 225 6.40 0.20 -1.81
CA PHE A 225 5.51 1.32 -2.13
C PHE A 225 5.41 2.32 -0.98
N PHE A 226 5.35 1.85 0.27
CA PHE A 226 5.39 2.73 1.45
C PHE A 226 6.65 3.60 1.47
N VAL A 227 7.82 2.97 1.32
CA VAL A 227 9.12 3.67 1.32
C VAL A 227 9.19 4.68 0.18
N LEU A 228 8.69 4.33 -1.01
CA LEU A 228 8.59 5.26 -2.14
C LEU A 228 7.73 6.48 -1.80
N CYS A 229 6.54 6.29 -1.22
CA CYS A 229 5.68 7.39 -0.80
C CYS A 229 6.33 8.29 0.27
N VAL A 230 7.06 7.72 1.23
CA VAL A 230 7.80 8.48 2.25
C VAL A 230 8.86 9.36 1.59
N PHE A 231 9.63 8.83 0.63
CA PHE A 231 10.65 9.62 -0.06
C PHE A 231 10.06 10.69 -0.99
N ILE A 232 8.92 10.42 -1.64
CA ILE A 232 8.20 11.43 -2.43
C ILE A 232 7.70 12.57 -1.52
N ALA A 233 7.07 12.22 -0.39
CA ALA A 233 6.56 13.20 0.57
C ALA A 233 7.70 14.03 1.20
N GLY A 234 8.78 13.37 1.61
CA GLY A 234 9.98 14.02 2.15
C GLY A 234 10.64 14.95 1.13
N SER A 235 10.79 14.51 -0.12
CA SER A 235 11.32 15.35 -1.20
C SER A 235 10.45 16.58 -1.45
N SER A 236 9.13 16.40 -1.49
CA SER A 236 8.17 17.50 -1.68
C SER A 236 8.24 18.52 -0.54
N PHE A 237 8.27 18.04 0.70
CA PHE A 237 8.41 18.88 1.89
C PHE A 237 9.73 19.66 1.88
N LEU A 238 10.85 19.00 1.57
CA LEU A 238 12.17 19.64 1.54
C LEU A 238 12.32 20.62 0.39
N LEU A 239 11.70 20.37 -0.77
CA LEU A 239 11.59 21.33 -1.86
C LEU A 239 10.80 22.57 -1.43
N PHE A 240 9.64 22.38 -0.81
CA PHE A 240 8.84 23.49 -0.29
C PHE A 240 9.62 24.30 0.75
N LEU A 241 10.27 23.63 1.71
CA LEU A 241 11.09 24.28 2.73
C LEU A 241 12.26 25.05 2.09
N ARG A 242 12.90 24.48 1.08
CA ARG A 242 13.98 25.13 0.32
C ARG A 242 13.48 26.40 -0.36
N GLU A 243 12.33 26.37 -1.02
CA GLU A 243 11.74 27.56 -1.65
C GLU A 243 11.35 28.63 -0.62
N LEU A 244 10.79 28.22 0.52
CA LEU A 244 10.46 29.13 1.62
C LEU A 244 11.72 29.79 2.21
N MET A 245 12.79 29.02 2.41
CA MET A 245 14.07 29.54 2.88
C MET A 245 14.70 30.49 1.85
N ALA A 246 14.60 30.16 0.57
CA ALA A 246 15.10 30.99 -0.51
C ALA A 246 14.33 32.32 -0.54
N TRP A 247 13.00 32.27 -0.42
CA TRP A 247 12.14 33.45 -0.34
C TRP A 247 12.50 34.31 0.87
N PHE A 248 12.73 33.69 2.04
CA PHE A 248 13.15 34.39 3.25
C PHE A 248 14.52 35.08 3.09
N ALA A 249 15.47 34.39 2.44
CA ALA A 249 16.80 34.94 2.16
C ALA A 249 16.72 36.21 1.30
N ASP A 250 15.88 36.21 0.27
CA ASP A 250 15.73 37.34 -0.64
C ASP A 250 15.02 38.52 0.04
N ARG A 251 13.89 38.25 0.69
CA ARG A 251 13.01 39.30 1.23
C ARG A 251 13.51 39.92 2.53
N ARG A 252 14.14 39.13 3.40
CA ARG A 252 14.54 39.57 4.75
C ARG A 252 16.05 39.72 4.90
N LEU A 253 16.84 38.81 4.33
CA LEU A 253 18.29 38.80 4.54
C LEU A 253 19.07 39.49 3.43
N LYS A 254 18.43 39.84 2.29
CA LYS A 254 19.05 40.44 1.10
C LYS A 254 20.29 39.69 0.61
N ILE A 255 20.33 38.37 0.82
CA ILE A 255 21.45 37.54 0.38
C ILE A 255 21.25 37.27 -1.12
N PRO A 256 22.15 37.71 -2.01
CA PRO A 256 22.00 37.47 -3.44
C PRO A 256 22.04 35.96 -3.73
N ARG A 257 21.07 35.47 -4.50
CA ARG A 257 21.03 34.06 -4.91
C ARG A 257 22.11 33.77 -5.95
N PHE A 258 22.81 32.66 -5.76
CA PHE A 258 23.67 32.11 -6.80
C PHE A 258 22.80 31.41 -7.85
N HIS A 259 22.50 32.09 -8.95
CA HIS A 259 21.68 31.54 -10.03
C HIS A 259 22.53 30.62 -10.92
N LEU A 260 22.68 29.36 -10.49
CA LEU A 260 23.41 28.32 -11.22
C LEU A 260 23.04 28.25 -12.71
N ARG A 261 21.75 28.37 -13.05
CA ARG A 261 21.30 28.42 -14.46
C ARG A 261 21.84 29.63 -15.22
N ALA A 262 21.90 30.81 -14.60
CA ALA A 262 22.45 32.01 -15.21
C ALA A 262 23.97 31.95 -15.37
N HIS A 263 24.66 31.19 -14.51
CA HIS A 263 26.09 30.93 -14.62
C HIS A 263 26.40 29.85 -15.67
N PHE A 264 25.61 28.78 -15.75
CA PHE A 264 25.71 27.79 -16.83
C PHE A 264 25.38 28.39 -18.19
N ALA A 265 24.35 29.23 -18.29
CA ALA A 265 24.03 29.96 -19.51
C ALA A 265 25.15 30.92 -19.92
N ARG A 266 25.76 31.64 -18.97
CA ARG A 266 26.93 32.50 -19.23
C ARG A 266 28.18 31.71 -19.63
N ALA A 267 28.44 30.58 -18.97
CA ALA A 267 29.56 29.71 -19.32
C ALA A 267 29.36 29.09 -20.72
N GLY A 268 28.15 28.64 -21.05
CA GLY A 268 27.80 28.18 -22.39
C GLY A 268 27.94 29.30 -23.43
N ALA A 269 27.42 30.49 -23.16
CA ALA A 269 27.56 31.64 -24.07
C ALA A 269 29.02 32.07 -24.26
N ALA A 270 29.87 31.98 -23.23
CA ALA A 270 31.30 32.25 -23.34
C ALA A 270 32.07 31.16 -24.09
N PHE A 271 31.60 29.91 -24.05
CA PHE A 271 32.22 28.78 -24.74
C PHE A 271 31.85 28.73 -26.23
N PHE A 272 30.62 29.14 -26.56
CA PHE A 272 30.10 29.16 -27.94
C PHE A 272 30.13 30.54 -28.61
N GLY A 273 30.45 31.60 -27.87
CA GLY A 273 30.67 32.94 -28.40
C GLY A 273 32.06 33.05 -29.00
N ALA A 274 32.15 33.26 -30.31
CA ALA A 274 33.42 33.59 -30.96
C ALA A 274 33.93 34.94 -30.42
N PRO A 275 35.24 35.08 -30.12
CA PRO A 275 35.79 36.37 -29.72
C PRO A 275 35.69 37.34 -30.90
N GLU A 276 34.94 38.42 -30.75
CA GLU A 276 35.02 39.56 -31.66
C GLU A 276 36.40 40.20 -31.51
N ILE A 277 37.29 39.90 -32.45
CA ILE A 277 38.53 40.64 -32.62
C ILE A 277 38.13 42.01 -33.17
N LYS A 278 38.11 43.01 -32.29
CA LYS A 278 37.97 44.41 -32.71
C LYS A 278 39.21 44.80 -33.52
N GLN A 279 39.00 45.18 -34.78
CA GLN A 279 39.99 45.88 -35.60
C GLN A 279 40.09 47.35 -35.18
#